data_AF-A0A9X7R7U5-F1
#
_entry.id   AF-A0A9X7R7U5-F1
#
_cell.length_a   1.000
_cell.length_b   1.000
_cell.length_c   1.000
_cell.angle_alpha   90.00
_cell.angle_beta   90.00
_cell.angle_gamma   90.00
#
_symmetry.space_group_name_H-M   'P 1'
#
loop_
_entity.id
_entity.type
_entity.pdbx_description
1 polymer ?
#
loop_
_entity_poly.entity_id
_entity_poly.type
_entity_poly.pdbx_seq_one_letter_code
_entity_poly.pdbx_strand_id
1 'polypeptide(L)'
;MGRERQRGAIGVMAAVTLLLALICLALVIDTGRLYFEQRKLQRVADMAALEAATQGGMCGAANADLGGLALSSAAKNGFVPGAGDSLSATLGTVEFDDRYGGADSGRTFSTGGEMADAVQVQVTHSVPSSLVLNVAAVFSNVPAQTELTATAVARRTAMAGLSAGTELADLDSSQSILLNNLLNALLGSNLSLNAAGYKGLANANLSLLALADNLRAAGVNVQAGSVESLLGTQASLAQLLGATVDAINPSQALGLDTSLLRSQLITGGSTRQA
;
A
#
# COMPACT_ATOMS: atom_id res chain seq x y z
N MET A 1 -87.31 24.67 16.81
CA MET A 1 -85.91 25.13 16.73
C MET A 1 -85.03 23.94 16.36
N GLY A 2 -84.64 23.82 15.09
CA GLY A 2 -83.90 22.68 14.56
C GLY A 2 -82.41 22.74 14.92
N ARG A 3 -81.94 21.75 15.68
CA ARG A 3 -80.51 21.52 15.96
C ARG A 3 -80.05 20.31 15.17
N GLU A 4 -79.91 20.45 13.87
CA GLU A 4 -79.25 19.45 13.04
C GLU A 4 -78.27 20.13 12.09
N ARG A 5 -77.14 19.45 11.83
CA ARG A 5 -76.12 19.74 10.78
C ARG A 5 -74.84 20.50 11.21
N GLN A 6 -74.19 20.13 12.30
CA GLN A 6 -72.75 20.43 12.50
C GLN A 6 -71.83 19.19 12.44
N ARG A 7 -72.38 17.97 12.37
CA ARG A 7 -71.59 16.74 12.30
C ARG A 7 -70.95 16.46 10.93
N GLY A 8 -71.49 17.03 9.84
CA GLY A 8 -70.98 16.83 8.49
C GLY A 8 -69.63 17.52 8.23
N ALA A 9 -69.46 18.75 8.75
CA ALA A 9 -68.23 19.53 8.54
C ALA A 9 -67.02 18.89 9.23
N ILE A 10 -67.20 18.30 10.41
CA ILE A 10 -66.13 17.62 11.15
C ILE A 10 -65.66 16.37 10.39
N GLY A 11 -66.58 15.62 9.76
CA GLY A 11 -66.23 14.47 8.92
C GLY A 11 -65.41 14.88 7.69
N VAL A 12 -65.77 15.99 7.04
CA VAL A 12 -65.01 16.53 5.90
C VAL A 12 -63.62 16.99 6.32
N MET A 13 -63.51 17.74 7.43
CA MET A 13 -62.21 18.18 7.96
C MET A 13 -61.34 17.01 8.42
N ALA A 14 -61.93 15.98 9.02
CA ALA A 14 -61.23 14.74 9.39
C ALA A 14 -60.73 13.97 8.17
N ALA A 15 -61.54 13.87 7.11
CA ALA A 15 -61.12 13.23 5.86
C ALA A 15 -59.97 13.97 5.18
N VAL A 16 -60.04 15.32 5.13
CA VAL A 16 -58.98 16.15 4.53
C VAL A 16 -57.67 16.05 5.31
N THR A 17 -57.73 16.11 6.65
CA THR A 17 -56.53 15.98 7.49
C THR A 17 -55.91 14.60 7.41
N LEU A 18 -56.72 13.54 7.36
CA LEU A 18 -56.25 12.17 7.15
C LEU A 18 -55.60 11.99 5.77
N LEU A 19 -56.21 12.54 4.72
CA LEU A 19 -55.63 12.56 3.37
C LEU A 19 -54.26 13.23 3.38
N LEU A 20 -54.16 14.42 4.01
CA LEU A 20 -52.91 15.15 4.12
C LEU A 20 -51.84 14.35 4.89
N ALA A 21 -52.23 13.71 5.99
CA ALA A 21 -51.33 12.85 6.76
C ALA A 21 -50.80 11.66 5.93
N LEU A 22 -51.65 11.04 5.10
CA LEU A 22 -51.23 9.96 4.19
C LEU A 22 -50.26 10.44 3.12
N ILE A 23 -50.48 11.64 2.56
CA ILE A 23 -49.55 12.24 1.58
C ILE A 23 -48.19 12.51 2.23
N CYS A 24 -48.16 13.10 3.43
CA CYS A 24 -46.92 13.30 4.16
C CYS A 24 -46.19 11.99 4.47
N LEU A 25 -46.91 10.95 4.89
CA LEU A 25 -46.34 9.62 5.12
C LEU A 25 -45.72 9.03 3.86
N ALA A 26 -46.43 9.10 2.73
CA ALA A 26 -45.94 8.63 1.44
C ALA A 26 -44.65 9.35 1.02
N LEU A 27 -44.59 10.68 1.20
CA LEU A 27 -43.39 11.48 0.94
C LEU A 27 -42.21 11.07 1.83
N VAL A 28 -42.44 10.83 3.12
CA VAL A 28 -41.39 10.40 4.05
C VAL A 28 -40.83 9.02 3.67
N ILE A 29 -41.70 8.08 3.31
CA ILE A 29 -41.28 6.73 2.90
C ILE A 29 -40.46 6.78 1.60
N ASP A 30 -40.94 7.55 0.62
CA ASP A 30 -40.27 7.69 -0.67
C ASP A 30 -38.90 8.36 -0.55
N THR A 31 -38.82 9.48 0.18
CA THR A 31 -37.56 10.17 0.44
C THR A 31 -36.60 9.29 1.24
N GLY A 32 -37.10 8.53 2.23
CA GLY A 32 -36.32 7.56 2.98
C GLY A 32 -35.72 6.46 2.10
N ARG A 33 -36.50 5.92 1.16
CA ARG A 33 -36.02 4.92 0.19
C ARG A 33 -34.95 5.48 -0.73
N LEU A 34 -35.18 6.64 -1.34
CA LEU A 34 -34.22 7.31 -2.23
C LEU A 34 -32.92 7.66 -1.49
N TYR A 35 -33.03 8.16 -0.26
CA TYR A 35 -31.87 8.46 0.58
C TYR A 35 -31.08 7.20 0.93
N PHE A 36 -31.75 6.08 1.21
CA PHE A 36 -31.09 4.81 1.48
C PHE A 36 -30.33 4.30 0.24
N GLU A 37 -30.94 4.36 -0.95
CA GLU A 37 -30.26 4.00 -2.20
C GLU A 37 -29.06 4.91 -2.49
N GLN A 38 -29.20 6.22 -2.30
CA GLN A 38 -28.10 7.18 -2.47
C GLN A 38 -26.94 6.84 -1.52
N ARG A 39 -27.22 6.51 -0.26
CA ARG A 39 -26.19 6.17 0.73
C ARG A 39 -25.49 4.84 0.42
N LYS A 40 -26.23 3.87 -0.11
CA LYS A 40 -25.66 2.60 -0.60
C LYS A 40 -24.72 2.85 -1.78
N LEU A 41 -25.14 3.70 -2.72
CA LEU A 41 -24.38 4.04 -3.91
C LEU A 41 -23.10 4.84 -3.57
N GLN A 42 -23.19 5.79 -2.63
CA GLN A 42 -22.02 6.50 -2.11
C GLN A 42 -21.00 5.52 -1.49
N ARG A 43 -21.45 4.55 -0.70
CA ARG A 43 -20.56 3.53 -0.11
C ARG A 43 -19.83 2.72 -1.18
N VAL A 44 -20.50 2.38 -2.29
CA VAL A 44 -19.89 1.70 -3.43
C VAL A 44 -18.83 2.59 -4.08
N ALA A 45 -19.15 3.86 -4.32
CA ALA A 45 -18.20 4.82 -4.90
C ALA A 45 -16.96 5.00 -4.01
N ASP A 46 -17.14 5.15 -2.69
CA ASP A 46 -16.04 5.35 -1.75
C ASP A 46 -15.09 4.14 -1.70
N MET A 47 -15.64 2.91 -1.66
CA MET A 47 -14.85 1.68 -1.66
C MET A 47 -14.12 1.49 -2.99
N ALA A 48 -14.81 1.73 -4.10
CA ALA A 48 -14.23 1.62 -5.44
C ALA A 48 -13.12 2.64 -5.66
N ALA A 49 -13.29 3.89 -5.21
CA ALA A 49 -12.26 4.92 -5.28
C ALA A 49 -11.03 4.54 -4.43
N LEU A 50 -11.22 4.06 -3.20
CA LEU A 50 -10.11 3.61 -2.35
C LEU A 50 -9.35 2.43 -2.96
N GLU A 51 -10.05 1.39 -3.42
CA GLU A 51 -9.41 0.22 -4.03
C GLU A 51 -8.64 0.62 -5.30
N ALA A 52 -9.26 1.42 -6.17
CA ALA A 52 -8.60 1.93 -7.38
C ALA A 52 -7.40 2.84 -7.06
N ALA A 53 -7.49 3.71 -6.05
CA ALA A 53 -6.37 4.56 -5.65
C ALA A 53 -5.23 3.76 -4.99
N THR A 54 -5.53 2.69 -4.25
CA THR A 54 -4.47 1.86 -3.62
C THR A 54 -3.65 1.06 -4.64
N GLN A 55 -4.28 0.60 -5.72
CA GLN A 55 -3.64 -0.26 -6.71
C GLN A 55 -3.18 0.51 -7.96
N GLY A 56 -3.88 1.59 -8.35
CA GLY A 56 -3.58 2.38 -9.55
C GLY A 56 -3.11 3.83 -9.27
N GLY A 57 -3.27 4.34 -8.05
CA GLY A 57 -2.81 5.67 -7.65
C GLY A 57 -1.35 5.64 -7.18
N MET A 58 -0.39 5.67 -8.11
CA MET A 58 1.01 6.00 -7.83
C MET A 58 1.73 6.33 -9.15
N CYS A 59 2.32 7.54 -9.24
CA CYS A 59 3.26 7.98 -10.29
C CYS A 59 3.01 7.37 -11.69
N GLY A 60 1.82 7.58 -12.24
CA GLY A 60 1.57 7.24 -13.64
C GLY A 60 1.75 5.76 -13.98
N ALA A 61 1.31 4.84 -13.11
CA ALA A 61 0.90 3.51 -13.57
C ALA A 61 -0.35 3.63 -14.47
N ALA A 62 -0.23 4.34 -15.59
CA ALA A 62 -1.24 4.58 -16.62
C ALA A 62 -1.73 3.28 -17.29
N ASN A 63 -1.21 2.13 -16.87
CA ASN A 63 -1.50 0.80 -17.39
C ASN A 63 -2.34 -0.05 -16.42
N ALA A 64 -2.71 0.45 -15.24
CA ALA A 64 -3.71 -0.22 -14.41
C ALA A 64 -5.11 0.01 -15.02
N ASP A 65 -5.86 -1.06 -15.24
CA ASP A 65 -7.27 -0.98 -15.66
C ASP A 65 -8.12 -0.43 -14.51
N LEU A 66 -8.09 0.89 -14.31
CA LEU A 66 -8.81 1.58 -13.23
C LEU A 66 -10.31 1.30 -13.28
N GLY A 67 -10.87 1.19 -14.49
CA GLY A 67 -12.26 0.81 -14.70
C GLY A 67 -12.53 -0.60 -14.19
N GLY A 68 -11.72 -1.58 -14.58
CA GLY A 68 -11.82 -2.97 -14.12
C GLY A 68 -11.63 -3.12 -12.61
N LEU A 69 -10.70 -2.37 -12.01
CA LEU A 69 -10.49 -2.37 -10.55
C LEU A 69 -11.70 -1.80 -9.81
N ALA A 70 -12.21 -0.65 -10.26
CA ALA A 70 -13.37 -0.02 -9.66
C ALA A 70 -14.63 -0.90 -9.83
N LEU A 71 -14.79 -1.55 -10.99
CA LEU A 71 -15.87 -2.52 -11.24
C LEU A 71 -15.75 -3.76 -10.36
N SER A 72 -14.55 -4.32 -10.20
CA SER A 72 -14.31 -5.46 -9.30
C SER A 72 -14.63 -5.11 -7.84
N SER A 73 -14.21 -3.92 -7.41
CA SER A 73 -14.54 -3.39 -6.08
C SER A 73 -16.03 -3.20 -5.89
N ALA A 74 -16.71 -2.60 -6.87
CA ALA A 74 -18.15 -2.38 -6.83
C ALA A 74 -18.92 -3.71 -6.79
N ALA A 75 -18.50 -4.71 -7.58
CA ALA A 75 -19.10 -6.04 -7.58
C ALA A 75 -18.98 -6.73 -6.21
N LYS A 76 -17.81 -6.62 -5.54
CA LYS A 76 -17.62 -7.10 -4.16
C LYS A 76 -18.54 -6.39 -3.16
N ASN A 77 -18.92 -5.15 -3.43
CA ASN A 77 -19.83 -4.35 -2.60
C ASN A 77 -21.31 -4.46 -3.06
N GLY A 78 -21.63 -5.44 -3.91
CA GLY A 78 -23.01 -5.73 -4.32
C GLY A 78 -23.57 -4.78 -5.38
N PHE A 79 -22.71 -4.14 -6.17
CA PHE A 79 -23.08 -3.33 -7.31
C PHE A 79 -22.46 -3.89 -8.60
N VAL A 80 -23.31 -4.41 -9.48
CA VAL A 80 -22.95 -4.84 -10.83
C VAL A 80 -23.78 -3.99 -11.79
N PRO A 81 -23.15 -3.16 -12.65
CA PRO A 81 -23.90 -2.26 -13.52
C PRO A 81 -24.90 -3.01 -14.40
N GLY A 82 -26.17 -2.65 -14.27
CA GLY A 82 -27.25 -3.14 -15.13
C GLY A 82 -27.51 -2.23 -16.34
N ALA A 83 -28.61 -2.46 -17.03
CA ALA A 83 -29.04 -1.58 -18.11
C ALA A 83 -29.45 -0.20 -17.55
N GLY A 84 -28.72 0.85 -17.94
CA GLY A 84 -28.95 2.23 -17.46
C GLY A 84 -28.01 2.67 -16.33
N ASP A 85 -27.16 1.77 -15.83
CA ASP A 85 -26.16 2.08 -14.83
C ASP A 85 -24.80 2.30 -15.49
N SER A 86 -23.95 3.10 -14.84
CA SER A 86 -22.56 3.26 -15.28
C SER A 86 -21.63 3.41 -14.11
N LEU A 87 -20.39 2.95 -14.30
CA LEU A 87 -19.30 3.17 -13.38
C LEU A 87 -18.08 3.58 -14.18
N SER A 88 -17.51 4.74 -13.86
CA SER A 88 -16.29 5.24 -14.47
C SER A 88 -15.26 5.57 -13.39
N ALA A 89 -14.00 5.24 -13.67
CA ALA A 89 -12.87 5.58 -12.83
C ALA A 89 -11.90 6.44 -13.65
N THR A 90 -11.50 7.58 -13.10
CA THR A 90 -10.62 8.55 -13.78
C THR A 90 -9.44 8.88 -12.88
N LEU A 91 -8.24 8.79 -13.45
CA LEU A 91 -7.01 9.16 -12.77
C LEU A 91 -6.82 10.67 -12.82
N GLY A 92 -6.31 11.24 -11.73
CA GLY A 92 -6.05 12.67 -11.63
C GLY A 92 -5.23 13.03 -10.42
N THR A 93 -5.25 14.31 -10.08
CA THR A 93 -4.59 14.88 -8.91
C THR A 93 -5.60 15.59 -8.03
N VAL A 94 -5.30 15.70 -6.74
CA VAL A 94 -6.05 16.59 -5.85
C VAL A 94 -5.25 17.86 -5.67
N GLU A 95 -5.78 18.95 -6.23
CA GLU A 95 -5.27 20.29 -6.03
C GLU A 95 -5.90 20.89 -4.76
N PHE A 96 -5.13 21.73 -4.09
CA PHE A 96 -5.61 22.53 -2.99
C PHE A 96 -5.74 23.96 -3.48
N ASP A 97 -6.84 24.62 -3.10
CA ASP A 97 -6.99 26.05 -3.31
C ASP A 97 -5.81 26.81 -2.65
N ASP A 98 -5.53 28.01 -3.16
CA ASP A 98 -4.45 28.92 -2.75
C ASP A 98 -4.46 29.23 -1.24
N ARG A 99 -5.56 28.89 -0.56
CA ARG A 99 -5.80 28.98 0.88
C ARG A 99 -5.37 27.72 1.65
N TYR A 100 -4.45 26.92 1.12
CA TYR A 100 -3.96 25.72 1.79
C TYR A 100 -3.51 26.02 3.24
N GLY A 101 -4.10 25.32 4.21
CA GLY A 101 -3.86 25.54 5.64
C GLY A 101 -4.81 26.53 6.35
N GLY A 102 -5.76 27.12 5.63
CA GLY A 102 -6.86 27.93 6.20
C GLY A 102 -8.12 27.11 6.50
N ALA A 103 -9.06 27.69 7.25
CA ALA A 103 -10.35 27.08 7.57
C ALA A 103 -11.23 26.78 6.33
N ASP A 104 -11.02 27.54 5.25
CA ASP A 104 -11.73 27.41 3.97
C ASP A 104 -10.91 26.67 2.90
N SER A 105 -9.88 25.88 3.29
CA SER A 105 -9.08 25.14 2.32
C SER A 105 -9.93 24.11 1.58
N GLY A 106 -10.22 24.39 0.31
CA GLY A 106 -10.93 23.49 -0.60
C GLY A 106 -9.99 22.48 -1.25
N ARG A 107 -10.51 21.27 -1.48
CA ARG A 107 -9.86 20.23 -2.27
C ARG A 107 -10.61 20.08 -3.59
N THR A 108 -9.93 20.25 -4.71
CA THR A 108 -10.49 20.08 -6.05
C THR A 108 -9.81 18.91 -6.75
N PHE A 109 -10.58 18.11 -7.47
CA PHE A 109 -10.03 17.05 -8.31
C PHE A 109 -9.80 17.59 -9.72
N SER A 110 -8.60 17.37 -10.23
CA SER A 110 -8.18 17.74 -11.59
C SER A 110 -7.82 16.46 -12.33
N THR A 111 -8.33 16.28 -13.54
CA THR A 111 -8.11 15.06 -14.33
C THR A 111 -6.72 15.05 -14.96
N GLY A 112 -6.05 13.89 -14.92
CA GLY A 112 -4.70 13.75 -15.44
C GLY A 112 -3.61 14.40 -14.58
N GLY A 113 -2.50 14.76 -15.22
CA GLY A 113 -1.28 15.28 -14.59
C GLY A 113 -0.13 14.26 -14.59
N GLU A 114 1.11 14.75 -14.67
CA GLU A 114 2.32 13.90 -14.72
C GLU A 114 2.50 13.06 -13.45
N MET A 115 1.97 13.54 -12.32
CA MET A 115 2.00 12.86 -11.02
C MET A 115 0.59 12.60 -10.49
N ALA A 116 -0.25 11.96 -11.31
CA ALA A 116 -1.60 11.61 -10.90
C ALA A 116 -1.59 10.65 -9.69
N ASP A 117 -2.02 11.16 -8.53
CA ASP A 117 -1.98 10.52 -7.22
C ASP A 117 -3.38 10.29 -6.62
N ALA A 118 -4.42 10.56 -7.42
CA ALA A 118 -5.81 10.42 -7.03
C ALA A 118 -6.64 9.73 -8.09
N VAL A 119 -7.66 9.00 -7.65
CA VAL A 119 -8.66 8.38 -8.51
C VAL A 119 -10.03 8.90 -8.13
N GLN A 120 -10.76 9.41 -9.10
CA GLN A 120 -12.17 9.73 -8.99
C GLN A 120 -12.99 8.57 -9.55
N VAL A 121 -13.99 8.11 -8.80
CA VAL A 121 -14.98 7.14 -9.28
C VAL A 121 -16.34 7.81 -9.28
N GLN A 122 -17.02 7.74 -10.43
CA GLN A 122 -18.41 8.15 -10.58
C GLN A 122 -19.27 6.91 -10.85
N VAL A 123 -20.34 6.79 -10.07
CA VAL A 123 -21.30 5.70 -10.19
C VAL A 123 -22.68 6.28 -10.42
N THR A 124 -23.38 5.74 -11.40
CA THR A 124 -24.75 6.09 -11.74
C THR A 124 -25.63 4.85 -11.64
N HIS A 125 -26.80 4.99 -11.00
CA HIS A 125 -27.79 3.93 -10.86
C HIS A 125 -29.18 4.49 -11.16
N SER A 126 -29.91 3.84 -12.07
CA SER A 126 -31.29 4.21 -12.39
C SER A 126 -32.26 3.47 -11.48
N VAL A 127 -33.01 4.20 -10.64
CA VAL A 127 -34.04 3.62 -9.75
C VAL A 127 -35.45 4.00 -10.22
N PRO A 128 -36.46 3.14 -10.00
CA PRO A 128 -37.85 3.51 -10.28
C PRO A 128 -38.24 4.79 -9.52
N SER A 129 -38.97 5.70 -10.17
CA SER A 129 -39.41 6.95 -9.56
C SER A 129 -40.33 6.70 -8.35
N SER A 130 -40.34 7.65 -7.41
CA SER A 130 -41.04 7.53 -6.13
C SER A 130 -42.53 7.21 -6.30
N LEU A 131 -43.15 6.57 -5.29
CA LEU A 131 -44.58 6.25 -5.30
C LEU A 131 -45.42 7.50 -5.58
N VAL A 132 -45.10 8.64 -4.95
CA VAL A 132 -45.76 9.93 -5.17
C VAL A 132 -45.58 10.45 -6.59
N LEU A 133 -44.37 10.35 -7.17
CA LEU A 133 -44.14 10.73 -8.58
C LEU A 133 -44.82 9.78 -9.56
N ASN A 134 -45.03 8.52 -9.20
CA ASN A 134 -45.74 7.56 -10.03
C ASN A 134 -47.26 7.83 -10.04
N VAL A 135 -47.85 8.26 -8.92
CA VAL A 135 -49.24 8.77 -8.92
C VAL A 135 -49.33 10.05 -9.76
N ALA A 136 -48.34 10.95 -9.66
CA ALA A 136 -48.27 12.13 -10.52
C ALA A 136 -48.04 11.77 -12.01
N ALA A 137 -47.33 10.67 -12.30
CA ALA A 137 -47.08 10.18 -13.65
C ALA A 137 -48.36 9.71 -14.38
N VAL A 138 -49.40 9.34 -13.63
CA VAL A 138 -50.74 9.08 -14.17
C VAL A 138 -51.42 10.37 -14.65
N PHE A 139 -51.10 11.51 -14.03
CA PHE A 139 -51.68 12.82 -14.33
C PHE A 139 -50.76 13.71 -15.18
N SER A 140 -49.52 13.31 -15.45
CA SER A 140 -48.49 14.11 -16.12
C SER A 140 -47.43 13.17 -16.72
N ASN A 141 -46.91 13.43 -17.93
CA ASN A 141 -45.84 12.62 -18.55
C ASN A 141 -44.48 12.79 -17.82
N VAL A 142 -44.39 12.34 -16.58
CA VAL A 142 -43.18 12.38 -15.75
C VAL A 142 -42.42 11.05 -15.93
N PRO A 143 -41.09 11.07 -16.13
CA PRO A 143 -40.32 9.86 -16.31
C PRO A 143 -40.46 8.88 -15.13
N ALA A 144 -40.64 7.60 -15.46
CA ALA A 144 -40.84 6.50 -14.51
C ALA A 144 -39.55 6.08 -13.76
N GLN A 145 -38.42 6.74 -14.05
CA GLN A 145 -37.11 6.45 -13.47
C GLN A 145 -36.44 7.74 -13.01
N THR A 146 -35.65 7.64 -11.95
CA THR A 146 -34.84 8.70 -11.38
C THR A 146 -33.40 8.23 -11.33
N GLU A 147 -32.50 9.03 -11.87
CA GLU A 147 -31.07 8.73 -11.90
C GLU A 147 -30.42 9.20 -10.60
N LEU A 148 -29.69 8.29 -9.94
CA LEU A 148 -28.88 8.57 -8.77
C LEU A 148 -27.40 8.55 -9.16
N THR A 149 -26.66 9.56 -8.74
CA THR A 149 -25.22 9.66 -9.00
C THR A 149 -24.48 9.81 -7.68
N ALA A 150 -23.39 9.06 -7.50
CA ALA A 150 -22.41 9.32 -6.46
C ALA A 150 -21.02 9.50 -7.07
N THR A 151 -20.24 10.35 -6.41
CA THR A 151 -18.85 10.60 -6.77
C THR A 151 -18.00 10.47 -5.53
N ALA A 152 -16.84 9.84 -5.70
CA ALA A 152 -15.85 9.69 -4.64
C ALA A 152 -14.46 9.90 -5.21
N VAL A 153 -13.59 10.54 -4.43
CA VAL A 153 -12.19 10.79 -4.81
C VAL A 153 -11.30 10.28 -3.71
N ALA A 154 -10.42 9.34 -4.05
CA ALA A 154 -9.41 8.81 -3.14
C ALA A 154 -8.02 9.22 -3.62
N ARG A 155 -7.19 9.67 -2.68
CA ARG A 155 -5.81 10.08 -2.95
C ARG A 155 -4.86 9.15 -2.20
N ARG A 156 -3.79 8.71 -2.86
CA ARG A 156 -2.71 7.94 -2.26
C ARG A 156 -1.41 8.73 -2.35
N THR A 157 -0.88 9.14 -1.20
CA THR A 157 0.41 9.82 -1.12
C THR A 157 1.55 8.82 -1.25
N ALA A 158 2.49 9.09 -2.15
CA ALA A 158 3.73 8.34 -2.28
C ALA A 158 4.60 8.51 -1.02
N MET A 159 4.65 7.48 -0.18
CA MET A 159 5.68 7.39 0.85
C MET A 159 6.80 6.52 0.29
N ALA A 160 7.92 7.14 -0.09
CA ALA A 160 9.10 6.42 -0.54
C ALA A 160 9.75 5.73 0.66
N GLY A 161 9.84 4.40 0.62
CA GLY A 161 10.69 3.61 1.51
C GLY A 161 11.97 3.23 0.79
N LEU A 162 13.13 3.54 1.37
CA LEU A 162 14.41 3.05 0.88
C LEU A 162 14.60 1.62 1.43
N SER A 163 14.52 0.61 0.57
CA SER A 163 14.92 -0.76 0.91
C SER A 163 16.32 -1.01 0.38
N ALA A 164 17.30 -1.20 1.27
CA ALA A 164 18.60 -1.75 0.93
C ALA A 164 18.60 -3.23 1.32
N GLY A 165 18.60 -4.11 0.31
CA GLY A 165 18.85 -5.54 0.47
C GLY A 165 20.21 -5.91 -0.11
N THR A 166 20.95 -6.80 0.53
CA THR A 166 22.13 -7.44 -0.06
C THR A 166 21.67 -8.66 -0.86
N GLU A 167 21.63 -8.55 -2.19
CA GLU A 167 21.39 -9.68 -3.07
C GLU A 167 22.71 -10.42 -3.31
N LEU A 168 22.78 -11.69 -2.90
CA LEU A 168 23.93 -12.57 -3.15
C LEU A 168 23.72 -13.22 -4.52
N ALA A 169 24.45 -12.75 -5.54
CA ALA A 169 24.45 -13.37 -6.85
C ALA A 169 24.94 -14.84 -6.76
N ASP A 170 24.22 -15.77 -7.39
CA ASP A 170 24.61 -17.19 -7.44
C ASP A 170 25.93 -17.34 -8.21
N LEU A 171 26.96 -17.84 -7.54
CA LEU A 171 28.33 -17.92 -8.05
C LEU A 171 28.59 -19.32 -8.64
N ASP A 172 28.84 -19.35 -9.94
CA ASP A 172 29.35 -20.54 -10.64
C ASP A 172 30.88 -20.70 -10.44
N SER A 173 31.36 -21.93 -10.52
CA SER A 173 32.76 -22.35 -10.44
C SER A 173 33.70 -21.58 -11.39
N SER A 174 33.21 -21.15 -12.55
CA SER A 174 33.95 -20.35 -13.53
C SER A 174 34.21 -18.90 -13.06
N GLN A 175 33.28 -18.33 -12.31
CA GLN A 175 33.38 -16.97 -11.76
C GLN A 175 34.20 -16.92 -10.47
N SER A 176 34.34 -18.06 -9.79
CA SER A 176 35.15 -18.22 -8.57
C SER A 176 36.64 -17.91 -8.82
N ILE A 177 37.17 -18.17 -10.02
CA ILE A 177 38.57 -17.88 -10.39
C ILE A 177 38.84 -16.37 -10.45
N LEU A 178 37.88 -15.59 -10.98
CA LEU A 178 38.00 -14.14 -11.09
C LEU A 178 37.93 -13.46 -9.73
N LEU A 179 37.02 -13.91 -8.85
CA LEU A 179 36.94 -13.41 -7.48
C LEU A 179 38.18 -13.78 -6.68
N ASN A 180 38.72 -14.99 -6.83
CA ASN A 180 39.97 -15.38 -6.19
C ASN A 180 41.12 -14.45 -6.58
N ASN A 181 41.26 -14.09 -7.87
CA ASN A 181 42.30 -13.16 -8.32
C ASN A 181 42.14 -11.75 -7.73
N LEU A 182 40.89 -11.25 -7.61
CA LEU A 182 40.61 -9.97 -6.98
C LEU A 182 40.95 -9.99 -5.48
N LEU A 183 40.49 -11.02 -4.76
CA LEU A 183 40.77 -11.17 -3.33
C LEU A 183 42.26 -11.37 -3.09
N ASN A 184 42.95 -12.13 -3.94
CA ASN A 184 44.40 -12.32 -3.88
C ASN A 184 45.18 -11.03 -4.14
N ALA A 185 44.73 -10.18 -5.06
CA ALA A 185 45.34 -8.87 -5.30
C ALA A 185 45.08 -7.88 -4.15
N LEU A 186 43.91 -7.95 -3.51
CA LEU A 186 43.52 -7.06 -2.40
C LEU A 186 44.17 -7.47 -1.07
N LEU A 187 44.24 -8.77 -0.79
CA LEU A 187 44.77 -9.34 0.45
C LEU A 187 46.25 -9.75 0.34
N GLY A 188 46.81 -9.80 -0.87
CA GLY A 188 48.17 -10.31 -1.11
C GLY A 188 48.32 -11.81 -0.84
N SER A 189 47.23 -12.57 -0.81
CA SER A 189 47.19 -14.01 -0.49
C SER A 189 47.05 -14.88 -1.75
N ASN A 190 47.19 -16.20 -1.62
CA ASN A 190 46.91 -17.18 -2.69
C ASN A 190 45.75 -18.09 -2.28
N LEU A 191 44.57 -17.50 -2.13
CA LEU A 191 43.33 -18.19 -1.80
C LEU A 191 42.76 -18.84 -3.07
N SER A 192 42.56 -20.16 -2.99
CA SER A 192 41.86 -20.94 -4.01
C SER A 192 40.59 -21.51 -3.39
N LEU A 193 39.52 -20.73 -3.45
CA LEU A 193 38.21 -21.13 -2.96
C LEU A 193 37.36 -21.64 -4.13
N ASN A 194 36.76 -22.82 -3.97
CA ASN A 194 35.80 -23.38 -4.92
C ASN A 194 34.38 -22.89 -4.58
N ALA A 195 33.42 -23.04 -5.51
CA ALA A 195 32.02 -22.61 -5.33
C ALA A 195 31.37 -23.17 -4.05
N ALA A 196 31.75 -24.39 -3.62
CA ALA A 196 31.30 -24.97 -2.34
C ALA A 196 31.86 -24.22 -1.11
N GLY A 197 33.11 -23.75 -1.17
CA GLY A 197 33.71 -22.93 -0.11
C GLY A 197 33.08 -21.54 -0.02
N TYR A 198 32.67 -20.96 -1.14
CA TYR A 198 31.90 -19.72 -1.14
C TYR A 198 30.48 -19.91 -0.58
N LYS A 199 29.81 -21.03 -0.91
CA LYS A 199 28.52 -21.39 -0.30
C LYS A 199 28.63 -21.66 1.21
N GLY A 200 29.74 -22.25 1.66
CA GLY A 200 30.04 -22.44 3.09
C GLY A 200 30.27 -21.12 3.84
N LEU A 201 30.95 -20.15 3.22
CA LEU A 201 31.13 -18.80 3.79
C LEU A 201 29.80 -18.02 3.82
N ALA A 202 29.02 -18.11 2.75
CA ALA A 202 27.72 -17.44 2.65
C ALA A 202 26.69 -17.97 3.66
N ASN A 203 26.79 -19.24 4.06
CA ASN A 203 25.89 -19.87 5.01
C ASN A 203 26.45 -19.90 6.45
N ALA A 204 27.63 -19.32 6.68
CA ALA A 204 28.24 -19.27 8.01
C ALA A 204 27.52 -18.23 8.88
N ASN A 205 26.98 -18.66 10.01
CA ASN A 205 26.40 -17.74 10.99
C ASN A 205 27.49 -17.20 11.91
N LEU A 206 27.78 -15.91 11.79
CA LEU A 206 28.75 -15.22 12.63
C LEU A 206 28.07 -14.68 13.89
N SER A 207 28.49 -15.13 15.07
CA SER A 207 28.07 -14.49 16.32
C SER A 207 28.90 -13.24 16.56
N LEU A 208 28.23 -12.09 16.74
CA LEU A 208 28.87 -10.82 17.07
C LEU A 208 29.66 -10.89 18.39
N LEU A 209 29.24 -11.75 19.33
CA LEU A 209 29.96 -11.98 20.57
C LEU A 209 31.29 -12.70 20.33
N ALA A 210 31.29 -13.74 19.49
CA ALA A 210 32.50 -14.46 19.11
C ALA A 210 33.46 -13.57 18.31
N LEU A 211 32.93 -12.71 17.44
CA LEU A 211 33.73 -11.73 16.72
C LEU A 211 34.40 -10.73 17.68
N ALA A 212 33.67 -10.25 18.68
CA ALA A 212 34.20 -9.32 19.69
C ALA A 212 35.34 -9.94 20.50
N ASP A 213 35.17 -11.18 20.95
CA ASP A 213 36.18 -11.92 21.71
C ASP A 213 37.45 -12.16 20.88
N ASN A 214 37.30 -12.52 19.60
CA ASN A 214 38.44 -12.75 18.70
C ASN A 214 39.13 -11.45 18.25
N LEU A 215 38.40 -10.34 18.09
CA LEU A 215 39.00 -9.03 17.84
C LEU A 215 39.87 -8.56 19.02
N ARG A 216 39.43 -8.85 20.26
CA ARG A 216 40.23 -8.61 21.46
C ARG A 216 41.49 -9.47 21.49
N ALA A 217 41.38 -10.75 21.12
CA ALA A 217 42.52 -11.65 21.00
C ALA A 217 43.54 -11.17 19.93
N ALA A 218 43.07 -10.49 18.88
CA ALA A 218 43.89 -9.87 17.84
C ALA A 218 44.47 -8.49 18.23
N GLY A 219 44.34 -8.07 19.50
CA GLY A 219 44.92 -6.84 20.04
C GLY A 219 44.10 -5.58 19.83
N VAL A 220 42.82 -5.69 19.44
CA VAL A 220 41.92 -4.54 19.27
C VAL A 220 41.17 -4.27 20.58
N ASN A 221 41.23 -3.03 21.08
CA ASN A 221 40.55 -2.60 22.31
C ASN A 221 39.04 -2.46 22.08
N VAL A 222 38.31 -3.57 22.09
CA VAL A 222 36.85 -3.59 22.09
C VAL A 222 36.34 -3.57 23.54
N GLN A 223 35.57 -2.54 23.90
CA GLN A 223 34.96 -2.41 25.22
C GLN A 223 33.85 -3.47 25.37
N ALA A 224 33.92 -4.29 26.42
CA ALA A 224 33.03 -5.44 26.59
C ALA A 224 31.59 -4.97 26.88
N GLY A 225 30.63 -5.37 26.05
CA GLY A 225 29.21 -5.33 26.41
C GLY A 225 28.26 -4.54 25.50
N SER A 226 28.70 -3.96 24.38
CA SER A 226 27.77 -3.31 23.43
C SER A 226 28.21 -3.41 21.97
N VAL A 227 27.23 -3.63 21.07
CA VAL A 227 27.44 -3.65 19.60
C VAL A 227 27.91 -2.27 19.10
N GLU A 228 27.50 -1.19 19.76
CA GLU A 228 27.98 0.17 19.51
C GLU A 228 29.50 0.31 19.68
N SER A 229 30.08 -0.36 20.67
CA SER A 229 31.53 -0.34 20.87
C SER A 229 32.29 -1.06 19.76
N LEU A 230 31.68 -2.06 19.11
CA LEU A 230 32.28 -2.78 17.97
C LEU A 230 32.29 -1.91 16.72
N LEU A 231 31.19 -1.21 16.44
CA LEU A 231 31.07 -0.30 15.30
C LEU A 231 32.02 0.90 15.38
N GLY A 232 32.31 1.37 16.59
CA GLY A 232 33.24 2.49 16.82
C GLY A 232 34.73 2.12 16.79
N THR A 233 35.08 0.84 16.63
CA THR A 233 36.47 0.38 16.76
C THR A 233 37.27 0.54 15.47
N GLN A 234 38.47 1.10 15.57
CA GLN A 234 39.44 1.11 14.48
C GLN A 234 40.18 -0.23 14.42
N ALA A 235 39.63 -1.17 13.63
CA ALA A 235 40.30 -2.42 13.29
C ALA A 235 40.87 -2.35 11.87
N SER A 236 42.07 -2.88 11.66
CA SER A 236 42.57 -3.09 10.30
C SER A 236 41.78 -4.20 9.61
N LEU A 237 41.67 -4.14 8.28
CA LEU A 237 40.98 -5.17 7.48
C LEU A 237 41.52 -6.58 7.76
N ALA A 238 42.83 -6.72 7.97
CA ALA A 238 43.47 -7.99 8.30
C ALA A 238 43.07 -8.52 9.69
N GLN A 239 42.99 -7.64 10.70
CA GLN A 239 42.54 -8.00 12.05
C GLN A 239 41.05 -8.36 12.07
N LEU A 240 40.23 -7.61 11.33
CA LEU A 240 38.80 -7.89 11.20
C LEU A 240 38.58 -9.25 10.52
N LEU A 241 39.25 -9.49 9.39
CA LEU A 241 39.09 -10.71 8.64
C LEU A 241 39.64 -11.93 9.40
N GLY A 242 40.78 -11.79 10.08
CA GLY A 242 41.32 -12.83 10.96
C GLY A 242 40.38 -13.18 12.12
N ALA A 243 39.85 -12.17 12.82
CA ALA A 243 38.89 -12.38 13.90
C ALA A 243 37.56 -12.98 13.41
N THR A 244 37.14 -12.63 12.19
CA THR A 244 35.93 -13.20 11.55
C THR A 244 36.15 -14.68 11.22
N VAL A 245 37.31 -15.04 10.67
CA VAL A 245 37.67 -16.44 10.38
C VAL A 245 37.76 -17.26 11.67
N ASP A 246 38.35 -16.71 12.73
CA ASP A 246 38.45 -17.37 14.04
C ASP A 246 37.08 -17.44 14.78
N ALA A 247 36.12 -16.57 14.43
CA ALA A 247 34.76 -16.57 14.98
C ALA A 247 33.78 -17.50 14.24
N ILE A 248 34.13 -17.98 13.05
CA ILE A 248 33.31 -18.93 12.29
C ILE A 248 33.46 -20.33 12.89
N ASN A 249 32.33 -20.94 13.26
CA ASN A 249 32.31 -22.30 13.77
C ASN A 249 32.69 -23.30 12.65
N PRO A 250 33.72 -24.15 12.84
CA PRO A 250 34.20 -25.08 11.81
C PRO A 250 33.16 -26.14 11.41
N SER A 251 32.13 -26.36 12.23
CA SER A 251 31.00 -27.25 11.95
C SER A 251 29.98 -26.68 10.94
N GLN A 252 29.99 -25.37 10.67
CA GLN A 252 29.11 -24.74 9.67
C GLN A 252 29.83 -24.48 8.34
N ALA A 253 31.16 -24.55 8.33
CA ALA A 253 32.02 -24.23 7.20
C ALA A 253 32.34 -25.49 6.34
N LEU A 254 31.30 -26.20 5.90
CA LEU A 254 31.45 -27.39 5.05
C LEU A 254 32.22 -27.02 3.75
N GLY A 255 33.43 -27.55 3.60
CA GLY A 255 34.29 -27.30 2.43
C GLY A 255 35.28 -26.14 2.56
N LEU A 256 35.41 -25.52 3.74
CA LEU A 256 36.45 -24.53 4.05
C LEU A 256 37.45 -25.09 5.07
N ASP A 257 38.72 -25.14 4.68
CA ASP A 257 39.79 -25.39 5.64
C ASP A 257 40.19 -24.07 6.30
N THR A 258 39.55 -23.77 7.43
CA THR A 258 39.79 -22.54 8.20
C THR A 258 41.23 -22.45 8.72
N SER A 259 41.95 -23.58 8.82
CA SER A 259 43.35 -23.60 9.22
C SER A 259 44.30 -23.13 8.11
N LEU A 260 43.98 -23.46 6.85
CA LEU A 260 44.71 -22.97 5.67
C LEU A 260 44.47 -21.47 5.44
N LEU A 261 43.22 -21.01 5.57
CA LEU A 261 42.86 -19.59 5.51
C LEU A 261 43.61 -18.76 6.56
N ARG A 262 43.69 -19.27 7.80
CA ARG A 262 44.42 -18.64 8.90
C ARG A 262 45.92 -18.53 8.63
N SER A 263 46.55 -19.61 8.16
CA SER A 263 47.98 -19.63 7.81
C SER A 263 48.31 -18.61 6.71
N GLN A 264 47.44 -18.49 5.70
CA GLN A 264 47.65 -17.54 4.61
C GLN A 264 47.38 -16.09 4.99
N LEU A 265 46.39 -15.81 5.85
CA LEU A 265 46.14 -14.46 6.35
C LEU A 265 47.27 -13.93 7.25
N ILE A 266 47.82 -14.78 8.10
CA ILE A 266 48.95 -14.41 8.98
C ILE A 266 50.21 -14.12 8.13
N THR A 267 50.43 -14.89 7.06
CA THR A 267 51.57 -14.70 6.16
C THR A 267 51.42 -13.44 5.28
N GLY A 268 50.20 -13.11 4.83
CA GLY A 268 49.91 -11.89 4.07
C GLY A 268 49.89 -10.60 4.90
N GLY A 269 49.56 -10.69 6.19
CA GLY A 269 49.61 -9.55 7.12
C GLY A 269 51.03 -9.16 7.54
N SER A 270 51.97 -10.11 7.57
CA SER A 270 53.35 -9.88 8.00
C SER A 270 54.22 -9.13 6.98
N THR A 271 53.81 -9.05 5.71
CA THR A 271 54.60 -8.39 4.65
C THR A 271 54.38 -6.87 4.55
N ARG A 272 53.50 -6.29 5.38
CA ARG A 272 53.25 -4.84 5.45
C ARG A 272 53.73 -4.16 6.74
N GLN A 273 54.59 -4.82 7.52
CA GLN A 273 55.38 -4.17 8.57
C GLN A 273 56.87 -4.26 8.22
N ALA A 274 57.25 -3.62 7.12
CA ALA A 274 58.60 -3.18 6.80
C ALA A 274 58.51 -1.91 5.95
#